data_AF-V2YGC0-F1
#
_entry.id   AF-V2YGC0-F1
#
_cell.length_a   1.000
_cell.length_b   1.000
_cell.length_c   1.000
_cell.angle_alpha   90.00
_cell.angle_beta   90.00
_cell.angle_gamma   90.00
#
_symmetry.space_group_name_H-M   'P 1'
#
loop_
_entity.id
_entity.type
_entity.pdbx_description
1 polymer ?
#
loop_
_entity_poly.entity_id
_entity_poly.type
_entity_poly.pdbx_seq_one_letter_code
_entity_poly.pdbx_strand_id
1 'polypeptide(L)' 'MVGIEPNHMSNIELAKVGASLDVVFDIADALDVPVHKLFEFRD' A
#
# COMPACT_ATOMS: atom_id res chain seq x y z
N MET A 1 3.03 9.08 -9.16
CA MET A 1 1.72 8.41 -9.30
C MET A 1 1.98 6.92 -9.26
N VAL A 2 1.33 6.18 -8.35
CA VAL A 2 1.70 4.78 -7.99
C VAL A 2 1.34 3.75 -9.07
N GLY A 3 0.72 4.15 -10.18
CA GLY A 3 0.35 3.21 -11.25
C GLY A 3 -0.70 2.15 -10.85
N ILE A 4 -1.35 2.31 -9.70
CA ILE A 4 -2.37 1.39 -9.17
C ILE A 4 -3.75 1.87 -9.62
N GLU A 5 -4.55 0.96 -10.19
CA GLU A 5 -5.95 1.27 -10.49
C GLU A 5 -6.74 1.55 -9.20
N PRO A 6 -7.64 2.55 -9.17
CA PRO A 6 -8.37 2.92 -7.96
C PRO A 6 -9.09 1.76 -7.27
N ASN A 7 -9.70 0.84 -8.04
CA ASN A 7 -10.38 -0.33 -7.50
C ASN A 7 -9.40 -1.32 -6.84
N HIS A 8 -8.18 -1.46 -7.37
CA HIS A 8 -7.14 -2.29 -6.76
C HIS A 8 -6.69 -1.66 -5.44
N MET A 9 -6.45 -0.33 -5.41
CA MET A 9 -6.11 0.38 -4.18
C MET A 9 -7.19 0.21 -3.09
N SER A 10 -8.47 0.40 -3.42
CA SER A 10 -9.56 0.19 -2.46
C SER A 10 -9.62 -1.24 -1.92
N ASN A 11 -9.29 -2.24 -2.73
CA ASN A 11 -9.24 -3.64 -2.27
C ASN A 11 -8.04 -3.91 -1.36
N ILE A 12 -6.90 -3.26 -1.57
CA ILE A 12 -5.73 -3.32 -0.67
C ILE A 12 -6.08 -2.70 0.68
N GLU A 13 -6.67 -1.49 0.69
CA GLU A 13 -7.07 -0.79 1.92
C GLU A 13 -8.07 -1.59 2.77
N LEU A 14 -8.98 -2.31 2.12
CA LEU A 14 -9.97 -3.17 2.78
C LEU A 14 -9.46 -4.58 3.10
N ALA A 15 -8.18 -4.87 2.84
CA ALA A 15 -7.55 -6.19 3.00
C ALA A 15 -8.30 -7.33 2.28
N LYS A 16 -8.92 -7.03 1.13
CA LYS A 16 -9.65 -8.00 0.31
C LYS A 16 -8.76 -8.74 -0.69
N VAL A 17 -7.59 -8.17 -0.99
CA VAL A 17 -6.59 -8.75 -1.91
C VAL A 17 -5.20 -8.61 -1.31
N GLY A 18 -4.29 -9.50 -1.69
CA GLY A 18 -2.86 -9.29 -1.47
C GLY A 18 -2.27 -8.36 -2.53
N ALA A 19 -1.10 -7.79 -2.24
CA ALA A 19 -0.30 -7.00 -3.17
C ALA A 19 1.14 -7.54 -3.22
N SER A 20 1.87 -7.26 -4.31
CA SER A 20 3.31 -7.52 -4.36
C SER A 20 4.05 -6.55 -3.45
N LEU A 21 5.28 -6.90 -3.06
CA LEU A 21 6.13 -5.98 -2.29
C LEU A 21 6.47 -4.71 -3.09
N ASP A 22 6.62 -4.80 -4.41
CA ASP A 22 6.87 -3.62 -5.26
C ASP A 22 5.73 -2.60 -5.14
N VAL A 23 4.47 -3.06 -5.14
CA VAL A 23 3.30 -2.19 -4.92
C VAL A 23 3.36 -1.55 -3.53
N VAL A 24 3.77 -2.29 -2.50
CA VAL A 24 3.92 -1.75 -1.15
C VAL A 24 5.04 -0.69 -1.09
N PHE A 25 6.15 -0.90 -1.79
CA PHE A 25 7.24 0.07 -1.87
C PHE A 25 6.82 1.33 -2.62
N ASP A 26 6.13 1.21 -3.75
CA ASP A 26 5.63 2.35 -4.50
C ASP A 26 4.63 3.19 -3.68
N ILE A 27 3.80 2.53 -2.83
CA ILE A 27 2.90 3.20 -1.89
C ILE A 27 3.70 3.96 -0.82
N ALA A 28 4.72 3.33 -0.23
CA ALA A 28 5.56 3.96 0.78
C ALA A 28 6.29 5.21 0.22
N ASP A 29 6.86 5.09 -0.97
CA ASP A 29 7.53 6.18 -1.68
C ASP A 29 6.56 7.33 -2.01
N ALA A 30 5.34 7.03 -2.45
CA ALA A 30 4.34 8.04 -2.76
C ALA A 30 3.79 8.76 -1.53
N LEU A 31 3.82 8.11 -0.37
CA LEU A 31 3.44 8.70 0.92
C LEU A 31 4.61 9.40 1.63
N ASP A 32 5.83 9.29 1.10
CA ASP A 32 7.07 9.79 1.71
C ASP A 32 7.26 9.27 3.15
N VAL A 33 7.03 7.98 3.36
CA VAL A 33 7.19 7.31 4.67
C VAL A 33 8.08 6.07 4.55
N PRO A 34 8.82 5.70 5.62
CA PRO A 34 9.51 4.43 5.65
C PRO A 34 8.54 3.25 5.51
N VAL A 35 8.86 2.27 4.65
CA VAL A 35 7.97 1.12 4.36
C VAL A 35 7.48 0.38 5.61
N HIS A 36 8.30 0.26 6.65
CA HIS A 36 7.90 -0.43 7.89
C HIS A 36 6.69 0.23 8.58
N LYS A 37 6.41 1.52 8.31
CA LYS A 37 5.21 2.22 8.79
C LYS A 37 3.91 1.64 8.24
N LEU A 38 3.93 1.03 7.06
CA LEU A 38 2.75 0.38 6.47
C LEU A 38 2.40 -0.96 7.14
N PHE A 39 3.30 -1.49 7.98
CA PHE A 39 3.13 -2.73 8.73
C PHE A 39 2.92 -2.50 10.24
N GLU A 40 2.83 -1.23 10.67
CA GLU A 40 2.43 -0.89 12.03
C GLU A 40 0.90 -1.00 12.15
N PHE A 41 0.43 -1.92 12.99
CA PHE A 41 -1.00 -2.06 13.28
C PHE A 41 -1.43 -1.00 14.29
N ARG A 42 -2.66 -0.48 14.13
CA ARG A 42 -3.29 0.34 15.18
C ARG A 42 -3.67 -0.57 16.36
N ASP A 43 -3.45 -0.08 17.58
CA ASP A 43 -3.98 -0.72 18.80
C ASP A 43 -5.51 -0.82 18.79
#